data_AF-A0A7J7JPD7-F1
#
_entry.id   AF-A0A7J7JPD7-F1
#
_cell.length_a   1.000
_cell.length_b   1.000
_cell.length_c   1.000
_cell.angle_alpha   90.00
_cell.angle_beta   90.00
_cell.angle_gamma   90.00
#
_symmetry.space_group_name_H-M   'P 1'
#
loop_
_entity.id
_entity.type
_entity.pdbx_description
1 polymer ?
#
loop_
_entity_poly.entity_id
_entity_poly.type
_entity_poly.pdbx_seq_one_letter_code
_entity_poly.pdbx_strand_id
1 'polypeptide(L)'
;MSKAKKRIYNDSYLEYGFSYITKDNLQLPQCVICFKTLSNDSLKPFQLKQHLQKTHPTLADKGREFFESKERQAKRCRLDASGHMHAQNHAIVEASYVASFRIAQSKKPHTIGETLIKPCMLDCASIVLGKPAEQKLRDISLSNNTVKRPY
;
A
#
# COMPACT_ATOMS: atom_id res chain seq x y z
N MET A 1 17.62 -17.30 32.07
CA MET A 1 17.51 -16.11 31.20
C MET A 1 16.07 -15.62 31.25
N SER A 2 15.81 -14.42 31.78
CA SER A 2 14.46 -13.85 31.91
C SER A 2 13.88 -13.55 30.52
N LYS A 3 12.73 -14.14 30.18
CA LYS A 3 12.00 -13.82 28.95
C LYS A 3 11.72 -12.32 28.95
N ALA A 4 12.24 -11.60 27.96
CA ALA A 4 11.95 -10.20 27.78
C ALA A 4 10.42 -9.99 27.70
N LYS A 5 9.90 -9.07 28.51
CA LYS A 5 8.47 -8.78 28.59
C LYS A 5 8.03 -8.18 27.25
N LYS A 6 7.18 -8.92 26.51
CA LYS A 6 6.63 -8.47 25.22
C LYS A 6 5.82 -7.19 25.42
N ARG A 7 6.08 -6.17 24.60
CA ARG A 7 5.38 -4.88 24.66
C ARG A 7 4.08 -4.96 23.86
N ILE A 8 3.05 -4.31 24.37
CA ILE A 8 1.75 -4.18 23.71
C ILE A 8 1.69 -2.76 23.13
N TYR A 9 1.10 -2.63 21.95
CA TYR A 9 0.88 -1.36 21.27
C TYR A 9 -0.06 -0.48 22.08
N ASN A 10 0.21 0.83 22.09
CA ASN A 10 -0.65 1.85 22.67
C ASN A 10 -1.07 2.82 21.56
N ASP A 11 -2.34 3.20 21.54
CA ASP A 11 -2.91 4.07 20.52
C ASP A 11 -2.27 5.48 20.46
N SER A 12 -1.72 5.98 21.58
CA SER A 12 -0.91 7.21 21.60
C SER A 12 0.32 7.14 20.69
N TYR A 13 0.79 5.95 20.29
CA TYR A 13 1.94 5.82 19.40
C TYR A 13 1.67 6.29 17.98
N LEU A 14 0.40 6.49 17.64
CA LEU A 14 0.01 7.12 16.38
C LEU A 14 0.49 8.57 16.27
N GLU A 15 0.68 9.28 17.40
CA GLU A 15 1.28 10.62 17.44
C GLU A 15 2.73 10.62 16.96
N TYR A 16 3.40 9.48 17.02
CA TYR A 16 4.74 9.29 16.47
C TYR A 16 4.72 8.70 15.05
N GLY A 17 3.53 8.57 14.44
CA GLY A 17 3.35 8.03 13.09
C GLY A 17 3.45 6.51 12.99
N PHE A 18 3.05 5.79 14.04
CA PHE A 18 3.07 4.33 14.04
C PHE A 18 1.69 3.72 14.30
N SER A 19 1.39 2.66 13.56
CA SER A 19 0.34 1.68 13.85
C SER A 19 0.99 0.36 14.26
N TYR A 20 0.22 -0.73 14.35
CA TYR A 20 0.77 -2.06 14.57
C TYR A 20 0.27 -3.08 13.55
N ILE A 21 1.09 -4.10 13.35
CA ILE A 21 0.69 -5.36 12.72
C ILE A 21 0.85 -6.49 13.73
N THR A 22 0.02 -7.53 13.58
CA THR A 22 0.12 -8.72 14.43
C THR A 22 0.82 -9.83 13.67
N LYS A 23 2.00 -10.25 14.13
CA LYS A 23 2.76 -11.38 13.58
C LYS A 23 3.13 -12.32 14.72
N ASP A 24 2.83 -13.61 14.59
CA ASP A 24 3.12 -14.64 15.62
C ASP A 24 2.61 -14.25 17.04
N ASN A 25 1.39 -13.70 17.10
CA ASN A 25 0.77 -13.15 18.31
C ASN A 25 1.56 -12.01 18.99
N LEU A 26 2.41 -11.31 18.23
CA LEU A 26 3.18 -10.17 18.67
C LEU A 26 2.79 -8.91 17.88
N GLN A 27 2.53 -7.82 18.61
CA GLN A 27 2.28 -6.53 17.99
C GLN A 27 3.60 -5.86 17.63
N LEU A 28 3.82 -5.65 16.34
CA LEU A 28 5.01 -5.01 15.80
C LEU A 28 4.64 -3.61 15.30
N PRO A 29 5.37 -2.56 15.70
CA PRO A 29 5.09 -1.21 15.24
C PRO A 29 5.44 -1.07 13.76
N GLN A 30 4.51 -0.52 12.98
CA GLN A 30 4.69 -0.21 11.57
C GLN A 30 4.54 1.31 11.36
N CYS A 31 5.50 1.92 10.68
CA CYS A 31 5.41 3.34 10.32
C CYS A 31 4.32 3.57 9.28
N VAL A 32 3.42 4.53 9.50
CA VAL A 32 2.31 4.83 8.56
C VAL A 32 2.75 5.67 7.34
N ILE A 33 4.00 6.15 7.33
CA ILE A 33 4.57 6.91 6.21
C ILE A 33 5.33 5.98 5.25
N CYS A 34 6.30 5.22 5.77
CA CYS A 34 7.18 4.36 4.96
C CYS A 34 6.88 2.86 5.06
N PHE A 35 5.90 2.46 5.88
CA PHE A 35 5.48 1.06 6.06
C PHE A 35 6.55 0.13 6.63
N LYS A 36 7.66 0.68 7.09
CA LYS A 36 8.71 -0.09 7.76
C LYS A 36 8.18 -0.66 9.07
N THR A 37 8.18 -1.98 9.18
CA THR A 37 7.91 -2.71 10.42
C THR A 37 9.18 -2.79 11.25
N LEU A 38 9.10 -2.38 12.51
CA LEU A 38 10.20 -2.48 13.47
C LEU A 38 9.97 -3.67 14.43
N SER A 39 10.99 -4.00 15.22
CA SER A 39 10.87 -5.03 16.26
C SER A 39 9.91 -4.59 17.37
N ASN A 40 9.37 -5.55 18.12
CA ASN A 40 8.52 -5.26 19.28
C ASN A 40 9.22 -4.38 20.34
N ASP A 41 10.53 -4.55 20.50
CA ASP A 41 11.35 -3.71 21.40
C ASP A 41 11.34 -2.23 21.01
N SER A 42 11.00 -1.94 19.75
CA SER A 42 10.88 -0.60 19.20
C SER A 42 9.60 0.13 19.56
N LEU A 43 8.64 -0.52 20.24
CA LEU A 43 7.42 0.13 20.79
C LEU A 43 7.71 1.15 21.91
N LYS A 44 8.97 1.47 22.18
CA LYS A 44 9.34 2.55 23.10
C LYS A 44 9.12 3.89 22.40
N PRO A 45 8.41 4.86 23.01
CA PRO A 45 8.15 6.17 22.41
C PRO A 45 9.40 6.86 21.85
N PHE A 46 10.52 6.77 22.56
CA PHE A 46 11.80 7.32 22.10
C PHE A 46 12.26 6.73 20.77
N GLN A 47 12.14 5.41 20.56
CA GLN A 47 12.58 4.75 19.33
C GLN A 47 11.65 5.07 18.15
N LEU A 48 10.34 5.16 18.40
CA LEU A 48 9.36 5.59 17.40
C LEU A 48 9.61 7.05 16.97
N LYS A 49 9.76 7.96 17.93
CA LYS A 49 10.07 9.37 17.67
C LYS A 49 11.41 9.52 16.94
N GLN A 50 12.43 8.76 17.33
CA GLN A 50 13.73 8.78 16.67
C GLN A 50 13.63 8.29 15.22
N HIS A 51 12.85 7.23 14.94
CA HIS A 51 12.61 6.78 13.57
C HIS A 51 11.97 7.89 12.75
N LEU A 52 10.93 8.53 13.27
CA LEU A 52 10.22 9.62 12.60
C LEU A 52 11.16 10.79 12.28
N GLN A 53 11.94 11.24 13.27
CA GLN A 53 12.89 12.36 13.10
C GLN A 53 14.01 12.05 12.10
N LYS A 54 14.58 10.83 12.13
CA LYS A 54 15.71 10.47 11.26
C LYS A 54 15.28 10.13 9.84
N THR A 55 14.14 9.46 9.69
CA THR A 55 13.68 8.91 8.40
C THR A 55 12.75 9.90 7.67
N HIS A 56 12.01 10.71 8.43
CA HIS A 56 10.99 11.63 7.92
C HIS A 56 11.08 13.01 8.59
N PRO A 57 12.24 13.70 8.53
CA PRO A 57 12.46 14.95 9.24
C PRO A 57 11.43 16.03 8.89
N THR A 58 11.01 16.11 7.62
CA THR A 58 10.01 17.07 7.14
C THR A 58 8.58 16.82 7.63
N LEU A 59 8.33 15.63 8.17
CA LEU A 59 7.02 15.19 8.66
C LEU A 59 7.02 14.99 10.19
N ALA A 60 8.14 15.20 10.86
CA ALA A 60 8.30 14.92 12.28
C ALA A 60 7.48 15.85 13.19
N ASP A 61 7.20 17.07 12.72
CA ASP A 61 6.40 18.07 13.46
C ASP A 61 4.90 18.02 13.11
N LYS A 62 4.47 17.02 12.32
CA LYS A 62 3.05 16.88 11.98
C LYS A 62 2.26 16.38 13.19
N GLY A 63 1.04 16.88 13.33
CA GLY A 63 0.14 16.47 14.40
C GLY A 63 -0.50 15.09 14.16
N ARG A 64 -1.16 14.58 15.18
CA ARG A 64 -1.85 13.29 15.18
C ARG A 64 -2.82 13.11 14.01
N GLU A 65 -3.59 14.14 13.67
CA GLU A 65 -4.58 14.09 12.58
C GLU A 65 -3.95 13.73 11.22
N PHE A 66 -2.73 14.20 10.96
CA PHE A 66 -1.99 13.85 9.75
C PHE A 66 -1.68 12.35 9.72
N PHE A 67 -1.20 11.81 10.85
CA PHE A 67 -0.88 10.39 10.96
C PHE A 67 -2.12 9.50 10.94
N GLU A 68 -3.25 9.94 11.50
CA GLU A 68 -4.54 9.25 11.38
C GLU A 68 -5.02 9.19 9.92
N SER A 69 -4.86 10.28 9.17
CA SER A 69 -5.16 10.29 7.74
C SER A 69 -4.29 9.28 6.98
N LYS A 70 -2.99 9.25 7.29
CA LYS A 70 -2.05 8.27 6.72
C LYS A 70 -2.36 6.84 7.12
N GLU A 71 -2.76 6.60 8.37
CA GLU A 71 -3.18 5.29 8.85
C GLU A 71 -4.48 4.82 8.16
N ARG A 72 -5.46 5.71 7.97
CA ARG A 72 -6.68 5.39 7.20
C ARG A 72 -6.34 5.08 5.74
N GLN A 73 -5.41 5.82 5.13
CA GLN A 73 -4.91 5.52 3.78
C GLN A 73 -4.23 4.14 3.75
N ALA A 74 -3.38 3.85 4.75
CA ALA A 74 -2.72 2.57 4.92
C ALA A 74 -3.69 1.40 5.07
N LYS A 75 -4.76 1.56 5.86
CA LYS A 75 -5.82 0.54 6.05
C LYS A 75 -6.69 0.35 4.80
N ARG A 76 -6.85 1.38 3.96
CA ARG A 76 -7.63 1.33 2.71
C ARG A 76 -6.86 0.64 1.58
N CYS A 77 -5.55 0.71 1.57
CA CYS A 77 -4.70 -0.15 0.74
C CYS A 77 -4.59 -1.50 1.44
N ARG A 78 -5.14 -2.58 0.86
CA ARG A 78 -5.18 -3.90 1.50
C ARG A 78 -3.77 -4.33 1.97
N LEU A 79 -3.53 -4.27 3.28
CA LEU A 79 -2.40 -4.93 3.93
C LEU A 79 -2.65 -6.43 3.83
N ASP A 80 -1.70 -7.19 3.29
CA ASP A 80 -1.75 -8.64 3.46
C ASP A 80 -1.48 -9.01 4.93
N ALA A 81 -1.74 -10.26 5.31
CA ALA A 81 -1.54 -10.75 6.67
C ALA A 81 -0.07 -10.65 7.16
N SER A 82 0.87 -10.35 6.26
CA SER A 82 2.30 -10.18 6.58
C SER A 82 2.70 -8.72 6.82
N GLY A 83 1.75 -7.78 6.72
CA GLY A 83 1.99 -6.34 6.92
C GLY A 83 2.68 -5.68 5.74
N HIS A 84 2.80 -6.38 4.60
CA HIS A 84 3.25 -5.74 3.38
C HIS A 84 2.05 -5.04 2.73
N MET A 85 2.29 -3.80 2.29
CA MET A 85 1.37 -3.19 1.36
C MET A 85 1.39 -4.02 0.09
N HIS A 86 0.22 -4.40 -0.42
CA HIS A 86 0.07 -4.32 -1.87
C HIS A 86 0.16 -2.82 -2.16
N ALA A 87 1.38 -2.30 -2.32
CA ALA A 87 1.58 -1.04 -2.98
C ALA A 87 0.84 -1.24 -4.29
N GLN A 88 -0.33 -0.61 -4.43
CA GLN A 88 -0.95 -0.50 -5.74
C GLN A 88 0.16 0.10 -6.58
N ASN A 89 0.78 -0.76 -7.41
CA ASN A 89 1.97 -0.38 -8.13
C ASN A 89 1.55 0.86 -8.90
N HIS A 90 2.18 2.01 -8.65
CA HIS A 90 1.75 3.26 -9.28
C HIS A 90 1.64 3.06 -10.79
N ALA A 91 2.56 2.26 -11.35
CA ALA A 91 2.54 1.85 -12.75
C ALA A 91 1.27 1.05 -13.16
N ILE A 92 0.71 0.19 -12.31
CA ILE A 92 -0.55 -0.53 -12.58
C ILE A 92 -1.74 0.43 -12.62
N VAL A 93 -1.82 1.34 -11.66
CA VAL A 93 -2.89 2.36 -11.60
C VAL A 93 -2.79 3.32 -12.78
N GLU A 94 -1.59 3.78 -13.08
CA GLU A 94 -1.29 4.64 -14.21
C GLU A 94 -1.61 3.94 -15.54
N ALA A 95 -1.22 2.68 -15.71
CA ALA A 95 -1.56 1.89 -16.90
C ALA A 95 -3.07 1.70 -17.05
N SER A 96 -3.79 1.41 -15.95
CA SER A 96 -5.25 1.32 -15.92
C SER A 96 -5.91 2.63 -16.36
N TYR A 97 -5.43 3.77 -15.85
CA TYR A 97 -5.91 5.09 -16.21
C TYR A 97 -5.68 5.39 -17.71
N VAL A 98 -4.45 5.19 -18.20
CA VAL A 98 -4.09 5.45 -19.61
C VAL A 98 -4.94 4.60 -20.56
N ALA A 99 -5.15 3.32 -20.25
CA ALA A 99 -5.97 2.44 -21.07
C ALA A 99 -7.44 2.88 -21.05
N SER A 100 -8.01 3.15 -19.86
CA SER A 100 -9.39 3.60 -19.72
C SER A 100 -9.64 4.94 -20.42
N PHE A 101 -8.70 5.88 -20.33
CA PHE A 101 -8.75 7.17 -20.99
C PHE A 101 -8.76 7.05 -22.51
N ARG A 102 -7.95 6.15 -23.09
CA ARG A 102 -7.94 5.87 -24.54
C ARG A 102 -9.24 5.25 -25.02
N ILE A 103 -9.82 4.33 -24.24
CA ILE A 103 -11.14 3.72 -24.53
C ILE A 103 -12.22 4.81 -24.57
N ALA A 104 -12.23 5.68 -23.55
CA ALA A 104 -13.18 6.78 -23.44
C ALA A 104 -13.03 7.80 -24.59
N GLN A 105 -11.80 8.21 -24.92
CA GLN A 105 -11.53 9.09 -26.07
C GLN A 105 -12.03 8.50 -27.39
N SER A 106 -11.87 7.18 -27.56
CA SER A 106 -12.34 6.45 -28.74
C SER A 106 -13.85 6.20 -28.75
N LYS A 107 -14.59 6.72 -27.75
CA LYS A 107 -16.04 6.53 -27.53
C LYS A 107 -16.45 5.06 -27.55
N LYS A 108 -15.57 4.17 -27.09
CA LYS A 108 -15.85 2.73 -26.99
C LYS A 108 -16.52 2.41 -25.64
N PRO A 109 -17.34 1.35 -25.58
CA PRO A 109 -17.92 0.94 -24.31
C PRO A 109 -16.81 0.51 -23.34
N HIS A 110 -16.96 0.85 -22.06
CA HIS A 110 -16.00 0.51 -21.01
C HIS A 110 -15.78 -1.01 -20.86
N THR A 111 -16.75 -1.81 -21.31
CA THR A 111 -16.64 -3.28 -21.33
C THR A 111 -15.52 -3.79 -22.23
N ILE A 112 -15.14 -3.05 -23.29
CA ILE A 112 -14.10 -3.47 -24.24
C ILE A 112 -12.73 -3.67 -23.57
N GLY A 113 -12.49 -2.95 -22.46
CA GLY A 113 -11.26 -3.06 -21.68
C GLY A 113 -11.07 -4.47 -21.15
N GLU A 114 -12.07 -4.99 -20.43
CA GLU A 114 -11.99 -6.31 -19.81
C GLU A 114 -12.29 -7.45 -20.81
N THR A 115 -13.13 -7.24 -21.83
CA THR A 115 -13.53 -8.32 -22.74
C THR A 115 -12.55 -8.58 -23.89
N LEU A 116 -11.78 -7.58 -24.30
CA LEU A 116 -10.89 -7.70 -25.47
C LEU A 116 -9.48 -7.20 -25.18
N ILE A 117 -9.34 -5.96 -24.71
CA ILE A 117 -8.02 -5.32 -24.59
C ILE A 117 -7.14 -6.05 -23.58
N LYS A 118 -7.69 -6.40 -22.41
CA LYS A 118 -6.95 -7.10 -21.36
C LYS A 118 -6.53 -8.51 -21.79
N PRO A 119 -7.41 -9.39 -22.31
CA PRO A 119 -7.00 -10.68 -22.86
C PRO A 119 -5.89 -10.56 -23.90
N CYS A 120 -6.04 -9.69 -24.91
CA CYS A 120 -5.02 -9.49 -25.94
C CYS A 120 -3.67 -9.07 -25.35
N MET A 121 -3.67 -8.15 -24.37
CA MET A 121 -2.46 -7.70 -23.70
C MET A 121 -1.76 -8.83 -22.94
N LEU A 122 -2.51 -9.71 -22.26
CA LEU A 122 -1.97 -10.85 -21.53
C LEU A 122 -1.38 -11.90 -22.48
N ASP A 123 -2.08 -12.21 -23.57
CA ASP A 123 -1.62 -13.16 -24.59
C ASP A 123 -0.32 -12.66 -25.23
N CYS A 124 -0.29 -11.40 -25.67
CA CYS A 124 0.93 -10.80 -26.23
C CYS A 124 2.09 -10.81 -25.23
N ALA A 125 1.84 -10.48 -23.96
CA ALA A 125 2.89 -10.51 -22.94
C ALA A 125 3.40 -11.92 -22.66
N SER A 126 2.50 -12.92 -22.60
CA SER A 126 2.89 -14.32 -22.43
C SER A 126 3.73 -14.82 -23.59
N ILE A 127 3.41 -14.44 -24.83
CA ILE A 127 4.08 -14.91 -26.05
C ILE A 127 5.43 -14.20 -26.23
N VAL A 128 5.47 -12.87 -26.09
CA VAL A 128 6.65 -12.06 -26.46
C VAL A 128 7.61 -11.89 -25.28
N LEU A 129 7.09 -11.71 -24.07
CA LEU A 129 7.86 -11.36 -22.88
C LEU A 129 7.91 -12.48 -21.83
N GLY A 130 7.09 -13.52 -22.01
CA GLY A 130 7.00 -14.68 -21.13
C GLY A 130 6.02 -14.50 -19.96
N LYS A 131 5.81 -15.61 -19.24
CA LYS A 131 4.88 -15.71 -18.09
C LYS A 131 5.08 -14.67 -16.98
N PRO A 132 6.30 -14.26 -16.60
CA PRO A 132 6.47 -13.24 -15.56
C PRO A 132 5.89 -11.87 -15.94
N ALA A 133 5.92 -11.51 -17.22
CA ALA A 133 5.36 -10.24 -17.70
C ALA A 133 3.83 -10.28 -17.74
N GLU A 134 3.25 -11.41 -18.19
CA GLU A 134 1.81 -11.66 -18.14
C GLU A 134 1.26 -11.47 -16.72
N GLN A 135 1.92 -12.05 -15.72
CA GLN A 135 1.50 -11.93 -14.32
C GLN A 135 1.47 -10.47 -13.84
N LYS A 136 2.47 -9.66 -14.20
CA LYS A 136 2.52 -8.24 -13.84
C LYS A 136 1.38 -7.43 -14.47
N LEU A 137 0.96 -7.79 -15.68
CA LEU A 137 -0.12 -7.10 -16.41
C LEU A 137 -1.52 -7.56 -15.98
N ARG A 138 -1.64 -8.76 -15.40
CA ARG A 138 -2.91 -9.33 -14.93
C ARG A 138 -3.59 -8.47 -13.86
N ASP A 139 -2.79 -7.80 -13.06
CA ASP A 139 -3.22 -6.91 -11.98
C ASP A 139 -3.81 -5.58 -12.47
N ILE A 140 -3.65 -5.23 -13.75
CA ILE A 140 -4.29 -4.06 -14.34
C ILE A 140 -5.79 -4.32 -14.47
N SER A 141 -6.62 -3.57 -13.75
CA SER A 141 -8.08 -3.56 -13.97
C SER A 141 -8.44 -2.48 -14.98
N LEU A 142 -9.26 -2.82 -15.96
CA LEU A 142 -9.83 -1.91 -16.95
C LEU A 142 -11.34 -1.69 -16.72
N SER A 143 -11.88 -2.22 -15.63
CA SER A 143 -13.27 -2.06 -15.21
C SER A 143 -13.48 -0.80 -14.36
N ASN A 144 -14.69 -0.24 -14.44
CA ASN A 144 -15.08 1.01 -13.80
C ASN A 144 -15.21 0.94 -12.25
N ASN A 145 -14.88 -0.20 -11.62
CA ASN A 145 -15.15 -0.45 -10.21
C ASN A 145 -14.04 -0.05 -9.23
N THR A 146 -12.94 0.57 -9.70
CA THR A 146 -11.80 0.88 -8.81
C THR A 146 -11.26 2.31 -8.90
N VAL A 147 -11.74 3.14 -9.83
CA VAL A 147 -11.26 4.53 -9.98
C VAL A 147 -12.21 5.48 -9.27
N LYS A 148 -12.00 5.68 -7.96
CA LYS A 148 -12.60 6.85 -7.29
C LYS A 148 -11.89 8.10 -7.80
N ARG A 149 -12.68 9.06 -8.31
CA ARG A 149 -12.23 10.40 -8.69
C ARG A 149 -11.55 11.06 -7.49
N PRO A 150 -10.32 11.58 -7.62
CA PRO A 150 -9.79 12.51 -6.63
C PRO A 150 -10.58 13.81 -6.75
N TYR A 151 -11.22 14.22 -5.65
CA TYR A 151 -11.61 15.60 -5.41
C TYR A 151 -10.50 16.25 -4.58
#